data_AF-J6LAH8-F1
#
_entry.id   AF-J6LAH8-F1
#
_cell.length_a   1.000
_cell.length_b   1.000
_cell.length_c   1.000
_cell.angle_alpha   90.00
_cell.angle_beta   90.00
_cell.angle_gamma   90.00
#
_symmetry.space_group_name_H-M   'P 1'
#
loop_
_entity.id
_entity.type
_entity.pdbx_description
1 polymer ?
#
loop_
_entity_poly.entity_id
_entity_poly.type
_entity_poly.pdbx_seq_one_letter_code
_entity_poly.pdbx_strand_id
1 'polypeptide(L)'
;MRDMRLFMFESETAHDLRAFAGDSAGSKLPEKFGPWHATGIVRPDRDPPHKLSRATIEKAIEADGFQLWRIKEKEKAEPDEKEQ
;
A
#
# COMPACT_ATOMS: atom_id res chain seq x y z
N MET A 1 -19.17 -11.90 6.13
CA MET A 1 -18.27 -11.09 5.29
C MET A 1 -17.40 -10.28 6.24
N ARG A 2 -16.08 -10.22 6.03
CA ARG A 2 -15.20 -9.50 6.97
C ARG A 2 -15.23 -8.01 6.63
N ASP A 3 -15.80 -7.21 7.53
CA ASP A 3 -15.83 -5.75 7.53
C ASP A 3 -14.47 -5.13 7.89
N MET A 4 -13.39 -5.62 7.27
CA MET A 4 -12.04 -5.19 7.61
C MET A 4 -11.70 -3.87 6.91
N ARG A 5 -11.57 -2.80 7.70
CA ARG A 5 -11.13 -1.49 7.21
C ARG A 5 -9.62 -1.55 6.95
N LEU A 6 -9.23 -1.26 5.71
CA LEU A 6 -7.82 -1.24 5.33
C LEU A 6 -7.33 0.19 5.43
N PHE A 7 -6.38 0.44 6.32
CA PHE A 7 -5.75 1.73 6.49
C PHE A 7 -4.59 1.82 5.51
N MET A 8 -4.56 2.92 4.75
CA MET A 8 -3.61 3.15 3.69
C MET A 8 -2.57 4.16 4.18
N PHE A 9 -1.31 3.78 4.07
CA PHE A 9 -0.17 4.57 4.47
C PHE A 9 0.72 4.82 3.26
N GLU A 10 1.33 5.99 3.21
CA GLU A 10 2.33 6.37 2.21
C GLU A 10 3.68 6.51 2.90
N SER A 11 4.74 6.04 2.26
CA SER A 11 6.09 6.26 2.76
C SER A 11 6.51 7.69 2.42
N GLU A 12 6.95 8.45 3.42
CA GLU A 12 7.52 9.77 3.16
C GLU A 12 8.84 9.69 2.37
N THR A 13 9.58 8.59 2.54
CA THR A 13 10.86 8.36 1.85
C THR A 13 10.70 7.87 0.42
N ALA A 14 9.54 7.28 0.09
CA ALA A 14 9.27 6.69 -1.22
C ALA A 14 7.83 6.98 -1.62
N HIS A 15 7.64 8.04 -2.41
CA HIS A 15 6.32 8.47 -2.88
C HIS A 15 5.55 7.38 -3.66
N ASP A 16 6.26 6.51 -4.37
CA ASP A 16 5.64 5.39 -5.08
C ASP A 16 5.28 4.20 -4.16
N LEU A 17 5.75 4.21 -2.91
CA LEU A 17 5.58 3.11 -1.97
C LEU A 17 4.46 3.42 -0.98
N ARG A 18 3.48 2.52 -0.97
CA ARG A 18 2.36 2.58 -0.06
C ARG A 18 2.23 1.26 0.70
N ALA A 19 1.56 1.32 1.82
CA ALA A 19 1.30 0.17 2.66
C ALA A 19 -0.18 0.13 3.07
N PHE A 20 -0.69 -1.07 3.26
CA PHE A 20 -1.98 -1.34 3.87
C PHE A 20 -1.76 -2.02 5.21
N ALA A 21 -2.51 -1.58 6.22
CA ALA A 21 -2.59 -2.24 7.51
C ALA A 21 -4.05 -2.40 7.94
N GLY A 22 -4.30 -3.35 8.84
CA GLY A 22 -5.63 -3.56 9.43
C GLY A 22 -5.96 -2.61 10.58
N ASP A 23 -5.06 -1.69 10.89
CA ASP A 23 -5.13 -0.79 12.04
C ASP A 23 -4.66 0.62 11.67
N SER A 24 -5.25 1.63 12.33
CA SER A 24 -4.96 3.05 12.11
C SER A 24 -3.57 3.49 12.51
N ALA A 25 -2.90 2.77 13.42
CA ALA A 25 -1.55 3.11 13.84
C ALA A 25 -0.48 2.47 12.93
N GLY A 26 -0.83 1.50 12.09
CA GLY A 26 0.14 0.82 11.25
C GLY A 26 1.19 0.07 12.08
N SER A 27 0.81 -0.45 13.25
CA SER A 27 1.72 -1.03 14.26
C SER A 27 2.60 -2.19 13.75
N LYS A 28 2.26 -2.77 12.61
CA LYS A 28 2.97 -3.88 11.96
C LYS A 28 3.83 -3.42 10.78
N LEU A 29 3.81 -2.13 10.44
CA LEU A 29 4.54 -1.61 9.30
C LEU A 29 6.04 -1.54 9.59
N PRO A 30 6.89 -1.90 8.61
CA PRO A 30 8.33 -1.86 8.77
C PRO A 30 8.84 -0.41 8.85
N GLU A 31 9.53 -0.07 9.95
CA GLU A 31 10.08 1.26 10.21
C GLU A 31 11.15 1.70 9.21
N LYS A 32 11.83 0.75 8.54
CA LYS A 32 12.84 1.02 7.50
C LYS A 32 12.33 1.83 6.30
N PHE A 33 11.02 1.84 6.08
CA PHE A 33 10.36 2.63 5.02
C PHE A 33 9.46 3.72 5.64
N GLY A 34 9.52 3.88 6.96
CA GLY A 34 8.89 4.99 7.64
C GLY A 34 9.71 6.28 7.47
N PRO A 35 9.16 7.42 7.91
CA PRO A 35 7.86 7.57 8.55
C PRO A 35 6.70 7.28 7.60
N TRP A 36 5.69 6.59 8.12
CA TRP A 36 4.48 6.22 7.38
C TRP A 36 3.39 7.24 7.65
N HIS A 37 2.86 7.85 6.59
CA HIS A 37 1.78 8.82 6.69
C HIS A 37 0.45 8.18 6.32
N ALA A 38 -0.53 8.18 7.23
CA ALA A 38 -1.86 7.66 6.94
C ALA A 38 -2.58 8.61 5.96
N THR A 39 -2.73 8.19 4.70
CA THR A 39 -3.34 9.02 3.64
C THR A 39 -4.82 8.73 3.47
N GLY A 40 -5.30 7.57 3.90
CA GLY A 40 -6.72 7.24 3.78
C GLY A 40 -7.10 5.87 4.33
N ILE A 41 -8.38 5.54 4.20
CA ILE A 41 -8.93 4.26 4.66
C ILE A 41 -9.82 3.70 3.55
N VAL A 42 -9.56 2.46 3.14
CA VAL A 42 -10.43 1.70 2.24
C VAL A 42 -11.48 1.01 3.08
N ARG A 43 -12.73 1.42 2.88
CA ARG A 43 -13.89 0.80 3.51
C ARG A 43 -14.13 -0.60 2.93
N PRO A 44 -14.71 -1.52 3.71
CA PRO A 44 -14.99 -2.88 3.23
C PRO A 44 -15.97 -2.94 2.04
N ASP A 45 -16.78 -1.88 1.88
CA ASP A 45 -17.76 -1.70 0.81
C ASP A 45 -17.15 -1.07 -0.45
N ARG A 46 -15.87 -0.67 -0.43
CA ARG A 46 -15.18 -0.09 -1.57
C ARG A 46 -14.05 -0.98 -2.05
N ASP A 47 -13.97 -1.14 -3.36
CA ASP A 47 -12.83 -1.77 -3.99
C ASP A 47 -11.54 -0.94 -3.79
N PRO A 48 -10.41 -1.59 -3.47
CA PRO A 48 -9.12 -0.94 -3.43
C PRO A 48 -8.75 -0.32 -4.79
N PRO A 49 -8.06 0.83 -4.81
CA PRO A 49 -7.60 1.43 -6.06
C PRO A 49 -6.61 0.51 -6.79
N HIS A 50 -6.47 0.69 -8.11
CA HIS A 50 -5.51 -0.02 -8.98
C HIS A 50 -5.70 -1.54 -9.16
N LYS A 51 -6.94 -2.04 -9.11
CA LYS A 51 -7.26 -3.48 -9.30
C LYS A 51 -6.55 -4.40 -8.27
N LEU A 52 -6.12 -3.85 -7.14
CA LEU A 52 -5.61 -4.70 -6.07
C LEU A 52 -6.77 -5.54 -5.53
N SER A 53 -6.57 -6.85 -5.47
CA SER A 53 -7.56 -7.75 -4.89
C SER A 53 -7.60 -7.55 -3.38
N ARG A 54 -8.75 -7.08 -2.88
CA ARG A 54 -8.98 -6.86 -1.45
C ARG A 54 -8.64 -8.11 -0.63
N ALA A 55 -9.08 -9.27 -1.10
CA ALA A 55 -8.79 -10.56 -0.47
C ALA A 55 -7.29 -10.84 -0.31
N THR A 56 -6.45 -10.42 -1.26
CA THR A 56 -4.99 -10.56 -1.17
C THR A 56 -4.41 -9.65 -0.10
N ILE A 57 -4.88 -8.39 -0.02
CA ILE A 57 -4.46 -7.45 1.03
C ILE A 57 -4.88 -7.98 2.40
N GLU A 58 -6.14 -8.38 2.55
CA GLU A 58 -6.66 -8.93 3.80
C GLU A 58 -5.86 -10.17 4.22
N LYS A 59 -5.59 -11.09 3.30
CA LYS A 59 -4.81 -12.29 3.59
C LYS A 59 -3.37 -11.97 4.00
N ALA A 60 -2.74 -10.99 3.37
CA ALA A 60 -1.40 -10.52 3.76
C ALA A 60 -1.41 -9.83 5.12
N ILE A 61 -2.43 -9.02 5.44
CA ILE A 61 -2.56 -8.41 6.76
C ILE A 61 -2.86 -9.48 7.83
N GLU A 62 -3.67 -10.50 7.53
CA GLU A 62 -3.91 -11.61 8.46
C GLU A 62 -2.65 -12.46 8.69
N ALA A 63 -1.79 -12.61 7.68
CA ALA A 63 -0.56 -13.41 7.76
C ALA A 63 0.62 -12.64 8.36
N ASP A 64 0.92 -11.47 7.81
CA ASP A 64 2.12 -10.67 8.10
C ASP A 64 1.82 -9.41 8.92
N GLY A 65 0.55 -8.99 8.99
CA GLY A 65 0.11 -7.78 9.68
C GLY A 65 0.06 -6.53 8.79
N PHE A 66 0.62 -6.61 7.58
CA PHE A 66 0.66 -5.51 6.62
C PHE A 66 0.78 -6.02 5.18
N GLN A 67 0.51 -5.15 4.22
CA GLN A 67 0.75 -5.41 2.79
C GLN A 67 1.41 -4.19 2.15
N LEU A 68 2.57 -4.36 1.55
CA LEU A 68 3.21 -3.31 0.77
C LEU A 68 2.70 -3.36 -0.68
N TRP A 69 2.52 -2.19 -1.27
CA TRP A 69 2.20 -2.07 -2.68
C TRP A 69 2.86 -0.83 -3.26
N ARG A 70 3.29 -0.93 -4.52
CA ARG A 70 3.82 0.22 -5.25
C ARG A 70 2.78 0.70 -6.24
N ILE A 71 2.52 2.00 -6.23
CA ILE A 71 1.86 2.64 -7.36
C ILE A 71 2.90 2.68 -8.47
N LYS A 72 2.65 1.95 -9.55
CA LYS A 72 3.35 2.22 -10.80
C LYS A 72 2.71 3.50 -11.32
N GLU A 73 3.22 4.66 -10.90
CA GLU A 73 2.98 5.86 -11.68
C GLU A 73 3.38 5.50 -13.10
N LYS A 74 2.48 5.76 -14.04
CA LYS A 74 2.79 5.61 -15.45
C LYS A 74 3.84 6.69 -15.71
N GLU A 75 5.09 6.28 -15.55
CA GLU A 75 6.32 6.86 -16.08
C GLU A 75 6.07 8.26 -16.63
N LYS A 76 6.36 9.29 -15.83
CA LYS A 76 6.87 10.50 -16.47
C LYS A 76 8.07 10.03 -17.27
N ALA A 77 7.90 10.04 -18.59
CA ALA A 77 8.89 9.69 -19.58
C ALA A 77 10.26 10.23 -19.20
N GLU A 78 11.22 9.34 -19.05
CA GLU A 78 12.63 9.62 -19.27
C GLU A 78 13.12 8.50 -20.20
N PRO A 79 13.45 8.82 -21.48
CA PRO A 79 14.01 7.82 -22.37
C PRO A 79 15.48 7.69 -21.99
N ASP A 80 15.87 6.57 -21.37
CA ASP A 80 17.29 6.21 -21.27
C ASP A 80 17.51 4.84 -21.91
N GLU A 81 17.72 4.96 -23.22
CA GLU A 81 18.54 4.10 -24.04
C GLU A 81 19.86 3.76 -23.33
N LYS A 82 20.03 2.49 -22.93
CA LYS A 82 21.32 1.80 -23.12
C LYS A 82 21.07 0.33 -23.41
N GLU A 83 20.92 0.04 -24.71
CA GLU A 83 21.51 -1.15 -25.29
C GLU A 83 22.43 -0.70 -26.44
N GLN A 84 23.70 -1.09 -26.30
CA GLN A 84 24.86 -0.98 -27.22
C GLN A 84 25.81 0.21 -27.01
#